data_AF-A0A8T5EAD3-F1
#
_entry.id   AF-A0A8T5EAD3-F1
#
_cell.length_a   1.000
_cell.length_b   1.000
_cell.length_c   1.000
_cell.angle_alpha   90.00
_cell.angle_beta   90.00
_cell.angle_gamma   90.00
#
_symmetry.space_group_name_H-M   'P 1'
#
loop_
_entity.id
_entity.type
_entity.pdbx_description
1 polymer ?
#
loop_
_entity_poly.entity_id
_entity_poly.type
_entity_poly.pdbx_seq_one_letter_code
_entity_poly.pdbx_strand_id
1 'polypeptide(L)' 'MDILSPIGIIVIALLVVVSASFLSKILKVVFYLLLIAFVLVVLFGISYNDLLGWAYGIVLWAF' A
#
# COMPACT_ATOMS: atom_id res chain seq x y z
N MET A 1 20.71 -12.84 14.91
CA MET A 1 20.54 -13.33 13.53
C MET A 1 19.53 -12.42 12.88
N ASP A 2 20.03 -11.46 12.12
CA ASP A 2 19.29 -10.35 11.55
C ASP A 2 18.26 -10.87 10.54
N ILE A 3 17.01 -10.98 10.98
CA ILE A 3 15.85 -11.44 10.20
C ILE A 3 15.55 -10.53 8.98
N LEU A 4 16.23 -9.40 8.88
CA LEU A 4 16.23 -8.48 7.73
C LEU A 4 17.53 -8.60 6.94
N SER A 5 17.92 -9.82 6.54
CA SER A 5 18.97 -9.93 5.53
C SER A 5 18.45 -9.32 4.22
N PRO A 6 19.28 -8.58 3.45
CA PRO A 6 18.87 -7.99 2.18
C PRO A 6 18.20 -9.01 1.23
N ILE A 7 18.59 -10.28 1.34
CA ILE A 7 18.03 -11.40 0.59
C ILE A 7 16.55 -11.61 0.93
N GLY A 8 16.17 -11.53 2.22
CA GLY A 8 14.76 -11.66 2.64
C GLY A 8 13.86 -10.57 2.08
N ILE A 9 14.35 -9.33 2.04
CA ILE A 9 13.64 -8.18 1.47
C ILE A 9 13.41 -8.39 -0.04
N ILE A 10 14.43 -8.88 -0.76
CA ILE A 10 14.34 -9.17 -2.19
C ILE A 10 13.31 -10.26 -2.47
N VAL A 11 13.28 -11.34 -1.67
CA VAL A 11 12.31 -12.44 -1.82
C VAL A 11 10.88 -11.95 -1.61
N ILE A 12 10.63 -11.14 -0.57
CA ILE A 12 9.30 -10.57 -0.30
C ILE A 12 8.88 -9.64 -1.45
N ALA A 13 9.78 -8.78 -1.93
CA ALA A 13 9.50 -7.89 -3.05
C ALA A 13 9.15 -8.67 -4.33
N LEU A 14 9.88 -9.75 -4.64
CA LEU A 14 9.61 -10.62 -5.78
C LEU A 14 8.23 -11.28 -5.67
N LEU A 15 7.86 -11.78 -4.49
CA LEU A 15 6.54 -12.37 -4.26
C LEU A 15 5.42 -11.36 -4.47
N VAL A 16 5.58 -10.12 -3.99
CA VAL A 16 4.59 -9.05 -4.19
C VAL A 16 4.43 -8.71 -5.68
N VAL A 17 5.54 -8.60 -6.42
CA VAL A 17 5.52 -8.30 -7.86
C VAL A 17 4.84 -9.42 -8.65
N VAL A 18 5.19 -10.68 -8.37
CA VAL A 18 4.57 -11.85 -9.02
C VAL A 18 3.08 -11.91 -8.70
N SER A 19 2.69 -11.73 -7.43
CA SER A 19 1.28 -11.69 -7.03
C SER A 19 0.51 -10.60 -7.78
N ALA A 20 1.09 -9.39 -7.86
CA ALA A 20 0.48 -8.27 -8.59
C ALA A 20 0.36 -8.55 -10.09
N SER A 21 1.23 -9.38 -10.70
CA SER A 21 1.19 -9.68 -12.13
C SER A 21 -0.06 -10.45 -12.57
N PHE A 22 -0.65 -11.24 -11.67
CA PHE A 22 -1.87 -12.02 -11.93
C PHE A 22 -3.17 -11.25 -11.67
N LEU A 23 -3.08 -10.07 -11.05
CA LEU A 23 -4.24 -9.24 -10.77
C LEU A 23 -4.74 -8.56 -12.05
N SER A 24 -6.06 -8.50 -12.21
CA SER A 24 -6.69 -7.69 -13.26
C SER A 24 -6.29 -6.21 -13.10
N LYS A 25 -6.34 -5.43 -14.20
CA LYS A 25 -5.93 -4.01 -14.20
C LYS A 25 -6.55 -3.21 -13.05
N ILE A 26 -7.84 -3.42 -12.77
CA ILE A 26 -8.56 -2.73 -11.69
C ILE A 26 -8.07 -3.21 -10.32
N LEU A 27 -7.92 -4.52 -10.13
CA LEU A 27 -7.49 -5.08 -8.85
C LEU A 27 -6.05 -4.66 -8.50
N LYS A 28 -5.16 -4.55 -9.50
CA LYS A 28 -3.79 -4.07 -9.33
C LYS A 28 -3.75 -2.62 -8.84
N VAL A 29 -4.60 -1.74 -9.40
CA VAL A 29 -4.71 -0.34 -8.94
C VAL A 29 -5.19 -0.27 -7.49
N VAL A 30 -6.22 -1.06 -7.14
CA VAL A 30 -6.73 -1.13 -5.77
C VAL A 30 -5.67 -1.67 -4.79
N PHE A 31 -4.92 -2.70 -5.20
CA PHE A 31 -3.84 -3.26 -4.40
C PHE A 31 -2.74 -2.23 -4.09
N TYR A 32 -2.31 -1.45 -5.08
CA TYR A 32 -1.33 -0.39 -4.86
C TYR A 32 -1.85 0.74 -3.98
N LEU A 33 -3.12 1.13 -4.12
CA LEU A 33 -3.76 2.10 -3.23
C LEU A 33 -3.77 1.61 -1.78
N LEU A 34 -4.12 0.35 -1.54
CA LEU A 34 -4.08 -0.26 -0.22
C LEU A 34 -2.67 -0.34 0.34
N LEU A 35 -1.67 -0.66 -0.49
CA LEU A 35 -0.27 -0.71 -0.08
C LEU A 35 0.22 0.68 0.37
N ILE A 36 -0.11 1.73 -0.38
CA ILE A 36 0.26 3.11 -0.03
C ILE A 36 -0.43 3.53 1.28
N ALA A 37 -1.73 3.23 1.43
CA ALA A 37 -2.44 3.51 2.67
C ALA A 37 -1.81 2.78 3.87
N PHE A 38 -1.44 1.51 3.70
CA PHE A 38 -0.74 0.74 4.73
C PHE A 38 0.60 1.36 5.11
N VAL A 39 1.40 1.77 4.12
CA VAL A 39 2.68 2.45 4.36
C VAL A 39 2.48 3.77 5.10
N LEU A 40 1.44 4.54 4.76
CA LEU A 40 1.09 5.79 5.47
C LEU A 40 0.72 5.54 6.94
N VAL A 41 -0.04 4.49 7.24
CA VAL A 41 -0.38 4.14 8.62
C VAL A 41 0.87 3.65 9.38
N VAL A 42 1.66 2.76 8.78
CA VAL A 42 2.76 2.07 9.49
C VAL A 42 3.99 2.95 9.65
N LEU A 43 4.41 3.68 8.61
CA LEU A 43 5.62 4.50 8.66
C LEU A 43 5.37 5.90 9.23
N PHE A 44 4.25 6.52 8.88
CA PHE A 44 3.95 7.89 9.29
C PHE A 44 3.03 7.97 10.51
N GLY A 45 2.55 6.82 11.02
CA GLY A 45 1.65 6.78 12.18
C GLY A 45 0.32 7.50 11.94
N ILE A 46 -0.05 7.72 10.67
CA ILE A 46 -1.27 8.44 10.32
C ILE A 46 -2.46 7.62 10.78
N SER A 47 -3.36 8.25 11.54
CA SER A 47 -4.53 7.55 12.04
C SER A 47 -5.45 7.19 10.88
N TYR A 48 -6.17 6.08 11.01
CA TYR A 48 -7.15 5.67 9.99
C TYR A 48 -8.21 6.75 9.74
N ASN A 49 -8.57 7.52 10.78
CA ASN A 49 -9.51 8.63 10.66
C ASN A 49 -8.96 9.79 9.82
N ASP A 50 -7.65 10.07 9.90
CA ASP A 50 -7.03 11.13 9.08
C ASP A 50 -6.99 10.74 7.60
N LEU A 51 -6.69 9.47 7.30
CA LEU A 51 -6.73 8.94 5.93
C LEU A 51 -8.14 9.02 5.34
N LEU A 52 -9.17 8.65 6.11
CA LEU A 52 -10.55 8.79 5.69
C LEU A 52 -10.93 10.27 5.49
N GLY A 53 -10.48 11.16 6.38
CA GLY A 53 -10.70 12.60 6.25
C GLY A 53 -10.11 13.18 4.96
N TRP A 54 -8.90 12.76 4.59
CA TRP A 54 -8.25 13.19 3.34
C TRP A 54 -8.95 12.63 2.11
N ALA A 55 -9.35 11.35 2.15
CA ALA A 55 -10.15 10.76 1.07
C ALA A 55 -11.49 11.49 0.89
N TYR A 56 -12.16 11.83 1.99
CA TYR A 56 -13.42 12.59 1.95
C TYR A 56 -13.21 14.01 1.42
N GLY A 57 -12.12 14.67 1.81
CA GLY A 57 -11.74 15.99 1.29
C GLY A 57 -11.49 15.99 -0.21
N ILE A 58 -10.81 14.97 -0.75
CA ILE A 58 -10.57 14.82 -2.19
C ILE A 58 -11.90 14.58 -2.93
N VAL A 59 -12.79 13.74 -2.39
CA VAL A 59 -14.10 13.47 -2.99
C VAL A 59 -14.96 14.73 -3.00
N LEU A 60 -15.03 15.46 -1.87
CA LEU A 60 -15.79 16.71 -1.80
C LEU A 60 -15.20 17.83 -2.67
N TRP A 61 -13.90 17.82 -2.95
CA TRP A 61 -13.27 18.80 -3.84
C TRP A 61 -13.50 18.48 -5.33
N ALA A 62 -13.76 17.22 -5.65
CA ALA A 62 -14.00 16.76 -7.02
C ALA A 62 -15.45 16.99 -7.51
N PHE A 63 -16.37 17.36 -6.61
CA PHE A 63 -17.79 17.67 -6.88
C PHE A 63 -18.10 19.13 -6.59
#